data_AF-A0A7C5D4F6-F1
#
_entry.id   AF-A0A7C5D4F6-F1
#
_cell.length_a   1.000
_cell.length_b   1.000
_cell.length_c   1.000
_cell.angle_alpha   90.00
_cell.angle_beta   90.00
_cell.angle_gamma   90.00
#
_symmetry.space_group_name_H-M   'P 1'
#
loop_
_entity.id
_entity.type
_entity.pdbx_description
1 polymer ?
#
loop_
_entity_poly.entity_id
_entity_poly.type
_entity_poly.pdbx_seq_one_letter_code
_entity_poly.pdbx_strand_id
1 'polypeptide(L)' 'MFKIDIDKDIHIEMLHISHAQALFDLTNKNRETLQEWLPWVGHTTKIEDTQEFIRSEER' A
#
# COMPACT_ATOMS: atom_id res chain seq x y z
N MET A 1 -13.15 -8.08 8.58
CA MET A 1 -12.05 -7.14 8.30
C MET A 1 -11.80 -6.34 9.56
N PHE A 2 -10.59 -6.41 10.10
CA PHE A 2 -10.23 -5.74 11.34
C PHE A 2 -9.88 -4.28 11.05
N LYS A 3 -10.50 -3.35 11.78
CA LYS A 3 -10.24 -1.91 11.69
C LYS A 3 -10.29 -1.26 13.06
N ILE A 4 -9.53 -0.19 13.23
CA ILE A 4 -9.48 0.68 14.41
C ILE A 4 -9.78 2.10 13.93
N ASP A 5 -10.90 2.66 14.37
CA ASP A 5 -11.25 4.04 14.07
C ASP A 5 -10.41 4.98 14.98
N ILE A 6 -9.73 5.97 14.39
CA ILE A 6 -8.92 6.97 15.10
C ILE A 6 -9.79 8.17 15.45
N ASP A 7 -10.57 8.63 14.48
CA ASP A 7 -11.58 9.67 14.63
C ASP A 7 -12.72 9.48 13.60
N LYS A 8 -13.49 10.55 13.33
CA LYS A 8 -14.64 10.52 12.41
C LYS A 8 -14.25 10.35 10.93
N ASP A 9 -13.02 10.72 10.56
CA ASP A 9 -12.55 10.77 9.17
C ASP A 9 -11.43 9.75 8.92
N ILE A 10 -10.74 9.28 9.98
CA ILE A 10 -9.55 8.43 9.89
C ILE A 10 -9.74 7.11 10.62
N HIS A 11 -9.37 6.02 9.96
CA HIS A 11 -9.24 4.69 10.57
C HIS A 11 -7.98 3.99 10.05
N ILE A 12 -7.56 2.97 10.77
CA ILE A 12 -6.50 2.04 10.39
C ILE A 12 -7.14 0.67 10.19
N GLU A 13 -6.82 0.00 9.09
CA GLU A 13 -7.34 -1.32 8.79
C GLU A 13 -6.23 -2.27 8.33
N MET A 14 -6.50 -3.57 8.46
CA MET A 14 -5.63 -4.57 7.88
C MET A 14 -5.62 -4.43 6.36
N LEU A 15 -4.45 -4.54 5.77
CA LEU A 15 -4.28 -4.44 4.34
C LEU A 15 -4.88 -5.67 3.65
N HIS A 16 -5.66 -5.45 2.60
CA HIS A 16 -6.37 -6.50 1.86
C HIS A 16 -6.17 -6.35 0.36
N ILE A 17 -6.33 -7.45 -0.40
CA ILE A 17 -6.08 -7.46 -1.84
C ILE A 17 -6.92 -6.44 -2.62
N SER A 18 -8.11 -6.11 -2.13
CA SER A 18 -8.98 -5.05 -2.67
C SER A 18 -8.33 -3.67 -2.67
N HIS A 19 -7.34 -3.43 -1.81
CA HIS A 19 -6.63 -2.16 -1.70
C HIS A 19 -5.43 -2.04 -2.64
N ALA A 20 -5.03 -3.15 -3.30
CA ALA A 20 -3.81 -3.18 -4.10
C ALA A 20 -3.76 -2.06 -5.13
N GLN A 21 -4.86 -1.84 -5.85
CA GLN A 21 -4.92 -0.80 -6.89
C GLN A 21 -4.74 0.60 -6.30
N ALA A 22 -5.50 0.93 -5.25
CA ALA A 22 -5.43 2.24 -4.62
C ALA A 22 -4.04 2.51 -4.00
N LEU A 23 -3.42 1.51 -3.39
CA LEU A 23 -2.07 1.62 -2.82
C LEU A 23 -1.00 1.80 -3.90
N PHE A 24 -1.07 1.02 -4.97
CA PHE A 24 -0.14 1.14 -6.10
C PHE A 24 -0.24 2.52 -6.77
N ASP A 25 -1.46 3.00 -7.02
CA ASP A 25 -1.71 4.31 -7.64
C ASP A 25 -1.20 5.46 -6.76
N LEU A 26 -1.44 5.38 -5.44
CA LEU A 26 -0.93 6.37 -4.49
C LEU A 26 0.60 6.36 -4.42
N THR A 27 1.23 5.17 -4.45
CA THR A 27 2.68 5.03 -4.47
C THR A 27 3.26 5.60 -5.77
N ASN A 28 2.69 5.24 -6.92
CA ASN A 28 3.11 5.74 -8.23
C ASN A 28 3.00 7.25 -8.34
N LYS A 29 1.90 7.82 -7.86
CA LYS A 29 1.67 9.27 -7.87
C LYS A 29 2.75 10.05 -7.11
N ASN A 30 3.34 9.44 -6.07
CA ASN A 30 4.34 10.07 -5.22
C ASN A 30 5.74 9.46 -5.38
N ARG A 31 5.97 8.67 -6.44
CA ARG A 31 7.18 7.85 -6.63
C ARG A 31 8.46 8.66 -6.53
N GLU A 32 8.51 9.82 -7.19
CA GLU A 32 9.71 10.65 -7.26
C GLU A 32 10.18 11.07 -5.87
N THR A 33 9.28 11.49 -4.99
CA THR A 33 9.59 11.84 -3.60
C THR A 33 9.86 10.60 -2.75
N LEU A 34 9.05 9.55 -2.90
CA LEU A 34 9.14 8.37 -2.03
C LEU A 34 10.41 7.55 -2.29
N GLN A 35 10.86 7.43 -3.54
CA GLN A 35 12.03 6.60 -3.90
C GLN A 35 13.35 7.12 -3.32
N GLU A 36 13.42 8.40 -2.94
CA GLU A 36 14.59 8.97 -2.26
C GLU A 36 14.79 8.37 -0.86
N TRP A 37 13.69 7.98 -0.20
CA TRP A 37 13.68 7.56 1.20
C TRP A 37 13.31 6.08 1.39
N LEU A 38 12.55 5.52 0.45
CA LEU A 38 11.97 4.18 0.54
C LEU A 38 12.48 3.31 -0.63
N PRO A 39 13.54 2.49 -0.41
CA PRO A 39 14.17 1.71 -1.47
C PRO A 39 13.22 0.75 -2.21
N TRP A 40 12.20 0.22 -1.51
CA TRP A 40 11.22 -0.69 -2.09
C TRP A 40 10.37 -0.06 -3.19
N VAL A 41 10.18 1.27 -3.19
CA VAL A 41 9.38 1.97 -4.20
C VAL A 41 9.96 1.78 -5.58
N GLY A 42 11.30 1.80 -5.71
CA GLY A 42 11.98 1.52 -6.98
C GLY A 42 11.75 0.10 -7.51
N HIS A 43 11.43 -0.85 -6.62
CA HIS A 43 11.17 -2.24 -6.97
C HIS A 43 9.69 -2.53 -7.28
N THR A 44 8.76 -1.74 -6.74
CA THR A 44 7.33 -1.82 -7.06
C THR A 44 7.07 -1.10 -8.39
N THR A 45 7.03 -1.80 -9.51
CA THR A 45 6.88 -1.19 -10.86
C THR A 45 5.56 -1.55 -11.55
N LYS A 46 4.90 -2.61 -11.08
CA LYS A 46 3.62 -3.10 -11.60
C LYS A 46 2.68 -3.41 -10.44
N ILE A 47 1.37 -3.46 -10.72
CA ILE A 47 0.35 -3.71 -9.69
C ILE A 47 0.56 -5.05 -9.00
N GLU A 48 1.08 -6.05 -9.71
CA GLU A 48 1.37 -7.39 -9.19
C GLU A 48 2.37 -7.34 -8.03
N ASP A 49 3.34 -6.42 -8.04
CA ASP A 49 4.31 -6.28 -6.95
C ASP A 49 3.62 -5.85 -5.65
N THR A 50 2.63 -4.96 -5.75
CA THR A 50 1.80 -4.55 -4.61
C THR A 50 0.86 -5.69 -4.17
N GLN A 51 0.30 -6.44 -5.11
CA GLN A 51 -0.52 -7.61 -4.79
C GLN A 51 0.28 -8.71 -4.06
N GLU A 52 1.52 -8.97 -4.50
CA GLU A 52 2.44 -9.92 -3.86
C GLU A 52 2.78 -9.48 -2.44
N PHE A 53 3.09 -8.19 -2.22
CA PHE A 53 3.31 -7.63 -0.89
C PHE A 53 2.09 -7.84 0.03
N ILE A 54 0.88 -7.54 -0.43
CA ILE A 54 -0.33 -7.74 0.38
C ILE A 54 -0.51 -9.21 0.76
N ARG A 55 -0.31 -10.13 -0.19
CA ARG A 55 -0.42 -11.57 0.05
C ARG A 55 0.67 -12.08 1.00
N SER A 56 1.84 -11.47 1.05
CA SER A 56 2.88 -11.86 2.00
C SER A 56 2.56 -11.46 3.44
N GLU A 57 1.74 -10.42 3.63
CA GLU A 57 1.30 -9.94 4.96
C GLU A 57 0.06 -10.69 5.49
N GLU A 58 -0.68 -11.41 4.63
CA GLU A 58 -1.84 -12.25 5.03
C GLU A 58 -1.42 -13.62 5.64
N ARG A 59 -0.16 -13.76 6.07
CA ARG A 59 0.42 -15.03 6.53
C ARG A 59 0.17 -15.36 8.00
#